data_AF-A0A9N9X1J2-F1
#
_entry.id   AF-A0A9N9X1J2-F1
#
_cell.length_a   1.000
_cell.length_b   1.000
_cell.length_c   1.000
_cell.angle_alpha   90.00
_cell.angle_beta   90.00
_cell.angle_gamma   90.00
#
_symmetry.space_group_name_H-M   'P 1'
#
loop_
_entity.id
_entity.type
_entity.pdbx_description
1 polymer ?
#
loop_
_entity_poly.entity_id
_entity_poly.type
_entity_poly.pdbx_seq_one_letter_code
_entity_poly.pdbx_strand_id
1 'polypeptide(L)'
;MLRSVIRIRNVVDKLQKCSYSAQALPVPQESPKVLYSGVDKIAFTGSTEVGKLIQANSGKYNLKRTTLELGGKSPNIILADVDIAMAVEHSHQAVFFNQGQIFGPVQQLLRFKDLDEIIERANATDYGLASAVFSKDIDKVNYVTQGLRAGTVWVNCYNVLGAQAPFGGFKDSGFGREKGEDGLQQYTEIKNIITALPVKNS
;
A
#
# COMPACT_ATOMS: atom_id res chain seq x y z
N MET A 1 -6.61 -27.26 -15.24
CA MET A 1 -7.55 -26.11 -15.28
C MET A 1 -6.83 -24.91 -14.67
N LEU A 2 -6.10 -24.14 -15.47
CA LEU A 2 -5.43 -22.92 -15.02
C LEU A 2 -6.50 -21.83 -14.90
N ARG A 3 -6.86 -21.45 -13.67
CA ARG A 3 -7.76 -20.32 -13.43
C ARG A 3 -6.95 -19.03 -13.36
N SER A 4 -7.55 -17.94 -13.81
CA SER A 4 -6.86 -16.69 -14.16
C SER A 4 -6.65 -15.76 -12.95
N VAL A 5 -5.42 -15.26 -12.81
CA VAL A 5 -5.05 -14.17 -11.89
C VAL A 5 -5.00 -12.87 -12.69
N ILE A 6 -5.71 -11.83 -12.25
CA ILE A 6 -5.73 -10.52 -12.93
C ILE A 6 -5.05 -9.47 -12.06
N ARG A 7 -4.05 -8.79 -12.62
CA ARG A 7 -3.42 -7.60 -12.03
C ARG A 7 -3.91 -6.36 -12.76
N ILE A 8 -4.36 -5.36 -12.03
CA ILE A 8 -4.90 -4.12 -12.58
C ILE A 8 -4.07 -2.94 -12.08
N ARG A 9 -3.54 -2.14 -13.01
CA ARG A 9 -2.82 -0.89 -12.74
C ARG A 9 -3.57 0.27 -13.42
N ASN A 10 -3.80 1.36 -12.71
CA ASN A 10 -4.40 2.62 -13.20
C ASN A 10 -5.72 2.46 -13.99
N VAL A 11 -6.86 2.54 -13.29
CA VAL A 11 -8.20 2.60 -13.91
C VAL A 11 -8.75 4.02 -13.83
N VAL A 12 -8.09 4.98 -14.49
CA VAL A 12 -8.66 6.33 -14.64
C VAL A 12 -9.66 6.33 -15.81
N ASP A 13 -9.35 5.67 -16.92
CA ASP A 13 -10.16 5.81 -18.15
C ASP A 13 -11.40 4.90 -18.28
N LYS A 14 -11.63 3.95 -17.35
CA LYS A 14 -12.81 3.07 -17.39
C LYS A 14 -13.87 3.34 -16.34
N LEU A 15 -13.61 4.24 -15.37
CA LEU A 15 -14.59 4.66 -14.36
C LEU A 15 -15.06 6.11 -14.54
N GLN A 16 -14.35 6.93 -15.33
CA GLN A 16 -14.71 8.35 -15.57
C GLN A 16 -15.98 8.56 -16.42
N LYS A 17 -16.66 7.47 -16.84
CA LYS A 17 -18.02 7.54 -17.41
C LYS A 17 -19.13 7.37 -16.35
N CYS A 18 -18.82 7.33 -15.06
CA CYS A 18 -19.81 7.11 -14.00
C CYS A 18 -20.19 8.37 -13.19
N SER A 19 -19.79 9.57 -13.61
CA SER A 19 -20.42 10.81 -13.14
C SER A 19 -21.52 11.23 -14.11
N TYR A 20 -22.64 10.51 -14.07
CA TYR A 20 -23.92 11.00 -14.59
C TYR A 20 -24.92 11.10 -13.43
N SER A 21 -25.48 12.30 -13.33
CA SER A 21 -26.48 12.78 -12.39
C SER A 21 -27.56 11.77 -12.03
N ALA A 22 -28.02 11.87 -10.79
CA ALA A 22 -29.23 11.25 -10.26
C ALA A 22 -30.43 11.42 -11.22
N GLN A 23 -30.65 10.43 -12.07
CA GLN A 23 -31.89 10.19 -12.81
C GLN A 23 -31.88 8.72 -13.20
N ALA A 24 -32.98 8.02 -12.89
CA ALA A 24 -33.16 6.59 -13.07
C ALA A 24 -32.88 6.16 -14.52
N LEU A 25 -31.74 5.52 -14.74
CA LEU A 25 -31.43 4.81 -15.98
C LEU A 25 -30.78 3.45 -15.64
N PRO A 26 -31.05 2.40 -16.44
CA PRO A 26 -30.79 1.02 -16.07
C PRO A 26 -29.30 0.74 -15.89
N VAL A 27 -28.99 -0.04 -14.86
CA VAL A 27 -27.65 -0.57 -14.55
C VAL A 27 -27.02 -1.13 -15.83
N PRO A 28 -25.76 -0.77 -16.19
CA PRO A 28 -25.09 -1.34 -17.35
C PRO A 28 -25.11 -2.87 -17.26
N GLN A 29 -25.58 -3.54 -18.32
CA GLN A 29 -25.76 -4.99 -18.35
C GLN A 29 -24.46 -5.81 -18.32
N GLU A 30 -23.29 -5.17 -18.30
CA GLU A 30 -22.01 -5.85 -18.10
C GLU A 30 -21.23 -5.20 -16.95
N SER A 31 -21.17 -5.91 -15.82
CA SER A 31 -20.17 -5.61 -14.79
C SER A 31 -18.78 -5.70 -15.43
N PRO A 32 -17.85 -4.76 -15.16
CA PRO A 32 -16.51 -4.80 -15.74
C PRO A 32 -15.90 -6.20 -15.57
N LYS A 33 -15.32 -6.79 -16.63
CA LYS A 33 -14.78 -8.18 -16.68
C LYS A 33 -13.95 -8.61 -15.46
N VAL A 34 -13.38 -7.64 -14.75
CA VAL A 34 -12.68 -7.77 -13.47
C VAL A 34 -13.52 -8.42 -12.35
N LEU A 35 -14.85 -8.26 -12.38
CA LEU A 35 -15.78 -8.73 -11.35
C LEU A 35 -16.38 -10.11 -11.63
N TYR A 36 -15.94 -10.77 -12.70
CA TYR A 36 -16.45 -12.07 -13.13
C TYR A 36 -16.26 -13.17 -12.07
N SER A 37 -17.20 -14.12 -12.00
CA SER A 37 -17.21 -15.22 -11.01
C SER A 37 -16.09 -16.24 -11.21
N GLY A 38 -15.50 -16.31 -12.41
CA GLY A 38 -14.37 -17.18 -12.74
C GLY A 38 -12.98 -16.68 -12.33
N VAL A 39 -12.88 -15.50 -11.70
CA VAL A 39 -11.61 -14.95 -11.20
C VAL A 39 -11.44 -15.32 -9.73
N ASP A 40 -10.35 -16.02 -9.39
CA ASP A 40 -10.08 -16.47 -8.02
C ASP A 40 -9.36 -15.41 -7.16
N LYS A 41 -8.63 -14.49 -7.80
CA LYS A 41 -7.87 -13.42 -7.12
C LYS A 41 -7.80 -12.13 -7.94
N ILE A 42 -7.92 -10.98 -7.26
CA ILE A 42 -7.58 -9.65 -7.80
C ILE A 42 -6.39 -9.06 -7.04
N ALA A 43 -5.43 -8.50 -7.79
CA ALA A 43 -4.43 -7.58 -7.25
C ALA A 43 -4.62 -6.20 -7.88
N PHE A 44 -4.78 -5.17 -7.04
CA PHE A 44 -5.08 -3.81 -7.49
C PHE A 44 -4.12 -2.79 -6.88
N THR A 45 -3.62 -1.90 -7.73
CA THR A 45 -2.86 -0.72 -7.33
C THR A 45 -3.56 0.53 -7.84
N GLY A 46 -3.93 1.45 -6.95
CA GLY A 46 -4.65 2.67 -7.34
C GLY A 46 -5.22 3.45 -6.16
N SER A 47 -6.34 4.16 -6.38
CA SER A 47 -6.94 4.99 -5.34
C SER A 47 -7.61 4.15 -4.25
N THR A 48 -7.58 4.68 -3.03
CA THR A 48 -8.21 4.07 -1.85
C THR A 48 -9.71 3.82 -2.05
N GLU A 49 -10.39 4.76 -2.69
CA GLU A 49 -11.82 4.66 -3.02
C GLU A 49 -12.12 3.44 -3.91
N VAL A 50 -11.36 3.27 -5.01
CA VAL A 50 -11.54 2.12 -5.90
C VAL A 50 -11.13 0.83 -5.20
N GLY A 51 -10.11 0.86 -4.34
CA GLY A 51 -9.74 -0.28 -3.50
C GLY A 51 -10.90 -0.78 -2.63
N LYS A 52 -11.61 0.14 -1.95
CA LYS A 52 -12.81 -0.17 -1.14
C LYS A 52 -13.91 -0.79 -2.00
N LEU A 53 -14.15 -0.27 -3.21
CA LEU A 53 -15.11 -0.85 -4.16
C LEU A 53 -14.72 -2.27 -4.59
N ILE A 54 -13.44 -2.52 -4.87
CA ILE A 54 -12.95 -3.85 -5.25
C ILE A 54 -13.15 -4.84 -4.11
N GLN A 55 -12.82 -4.45 -2.86
CA GLN A 55 -13.02 -5.30 -1.70
C GLN A 55 -14.50 -5.65 -1.49
N ALA A 56 -15.39 -4.65 -1.51
CA ALA A 56 -16.82 -4.84 -1.33
C ALA A 56 -17.42 -5.76 -2.41
N ASN A 57 -17.05 -5.54 -3.67
CA ASN A 57 -17.52 -6.39 -4.78
C ASN A 57 -16.94 -7.81 -4.70
N SER A 58 -15.70 -7.97 -4.27
CA SER A 58 -15.11 -9.32 -4.08
C SER A 58 -15.91 -10.13 -3.06
N GLY A 59 -16.30 -9.49 -1.95
CA GLY A 59 -17.21 -10.07 -0.95
C GLY A 59 -18.57 -10.44 -1.53
N LYS A 60 -19.15 -9.55 -2.35
CA LYS A 60 -20.49 -9.73 -2.94
C LYS A 60 -20.59 -10.90 -3.92
N TYR A 61 -19.58 -11.12 -4.77
CA TYR A 61 -19.75 -12.01 -5.94
C TYR A 61 -19.28 -13.46 -5.73
N ASN A 62 -18.06 -13.67 -5.21
CA ASN A 62 -17.51 -15.04 -5.09
C ASN A 62 -16.42 -15.18 -4.02
N LEU A 63 -16.29 -14.21 -3.10
CA LEU A 63 -15.26 -14.20 -2.05
C LEU A 63 -13.82 -14.34 -2.59
N LYS A 64 -13.56 -13.88 -3.82
CA LYS A 64 -12.21 -13.90 -4.41
C LYS A 64 -11.21 -13.16 -3.53
N ARG A 65 -9.99 -13.68 -3.46
CA ARG A 65 -8.90 -13.07 -2.68
C ARG A 65 -8.51 -11.72 -3.28
N THR A 66 -8.14 -10.78 -2.44
CA THR A 66 -7.75 -9.42 -2.84
C THR A 66 -6.40 -9.06 -2.24
N THR A 67 -5.59 -8.33 -3.02
CA THR A 67 -4.44 -7.57 -2.51
C THR A 67 -4.52 -6.15 -3.06
N LEU A 68 -4.35 -5.18 -2.19
CA LEU A 68 -4.61 -3.77 -2.47
C LEU A 68 -3.39 -2.94 -2.10
N GLU A 69 -2.86 -2.19 -3.07
CA GLU A 69 -1.81 -1.17 -2.89
C GLU A 69 -2.42 0.19 -3.18
N LEU A 70 -2.68 0.98 -2.14
CA LEU A 70 -3.56 2.16 -2.21
C LEU A 70 -2.79 3.46 -1.94
N GLY A 71 -3.54 4.56 -1.75
CA GLY A 71 -2.97 5.88 -1.53
C GLY A 71 -2.20 5.98 -0.22
N GLY A 72 -1.45 7.07 -0.08
CA GLY A 72 -0.68 7.37 1.13
C GLY A 72 -0.52 8.85 1.38
N LYS A 73 -0.28 9.21 2.65
CA LYS A 73 0.17 10.54 3.06
C LYS A 73 1.41 10.39 3.96
N SER A 74 2.46 9.82 3.38
CA SER A 74 3.66 9.34 4.07
C SER A 74 4.41 10.48 4.77
N PRO A 75 4.58 10.43 6.11
CA PRO A 75 5.36 11.44 6.83
C PRO A 75 6.87 11.21 6.61
N ASN A 76 7.59 12.29 6.32
CA ASN A 76 9.05 12.33 6.23
C ASN A 76 9.60 13.19 7.40
N ILE A 77 10.25 12.55 8.37
CA ILE A 77 10.63 13.15 9.65
C ILE A 77 12.12 13.49 9.64
N ILE A 78 12.44 14.77 9.80
CA ILE A 78 13.82 15.28 9.80
C ILE A 78 14.17 15.77 11.21
N LEU A 79 15.14 15.13 11.86
CA LEU A 79 15.62 15.51 13.19
C LEU A 79 16.73 16.54 13.10
N ALA A 80 16.94 17.29 14.20
CA ALA A 80 17.88 18.41 14.23
C ALA A 80 19.35 18.03 14.05
N ASP A 81 19.72 16.77 14.30
CA ASP A 81 21.10 16.27 14.25
C ASP A 81 21.51 15.72 12.87
N VAL A 82 20.63 15.78 11.88
CA VAL A 82 20.85 15.28 10.53
C VAL A 82 21.95 16.06 9.78
N ASP A 83 22.53 15.43 8.75
CA ASP A 83 23.13 16.20 7.65
C ASP A 83 22.03 16.88 6.83
N ILE A 84 21.99 18.22 6.92
CA ILE A 84 20.94 19.02 6.28
C ILE A 84 20.99 18.91 4.76
N ALA A 85 22.17 18.81 4.15
CA ALA A 85 22.27 18.73 2.69
C ALA A 85 21.64 17.44 2.17
N MET A 86 21.93 16.32 2.85
CA MET A 86 21.31 15.02 2.57
C MET A 86 19.79 15.07 2.80
N ALA A 87 19.34 15.64 3.92
CA ALA A 87 17.92 15.71 4.26
C ALA A 87 17.12 16.53 3.23
N VAL A 88 17.67 17.64 2.77
CA VAL A 88 17.05 18.51 1.76
C VAL A 88 16.92 17.77 0.43
N GLU A 89 18.00 17.15 -0.06
CA GLU A 89 17.98 16.43 -1.34
C GLU A 89 16.97 15.28 -1.30
N HIS A 90 17.04 14.41 -0.29
CA HIS A 90 16.10 13.29 -0.20
C HIS A 90 14.65 13.75 0.02
N SER A 91 14.41 14.83 0.77
CA SER A 91 13.06 15.37 0.96
C SER A 91 12.49 15.98 -0.31
N HIS A 92 13.35 16.57 -1.15
CA HIS A 92 12.97 17.04 -2.48
C HIS A 92 12.58 15.85 -3.37
N GLN A 93 13.46 14.86 -3.50
CA GLN A 93 13.17 13.65 -4.29
C GLN A 93 11.92 12.91 -3.80
N ALA A 94 11.68 12.87 -2.48
CA ALA A 94 10.52 12.20 -1.88
C ALA A 94 9.17 12.69 -2.41
N VAL A 95 9.07 13.97 -2.77
CA VAL A 95 7.81 14.60 -3.22
C VAL A 95 7.81 14.81 -4.73
N PHE A 96 8.93 15.20 -5.32
CA PHE A 96 9.00 15.61 -6.73
C PHE A 96 9.38 14.48 -7.69
N PHE A 97 9.73 13.29 -7.19
CA PHE A 97 9.97 12.12 -8.03
C PHE A 97 8.77 11.82 -8.95
N ASN A 98 9.08 11.32 -10.16
CA ASN A 98 8.10 11.05 -11.22
C ASN A 98 7.25 12.29 -11.58
N GLN A 99 7.87 13.48 -11.61
CA GLN A 99 7.23 14.76 -11.98
C GLN A 99 6.03 15.12 -11.08
N GLY A 100 5.95 14.56 -9.86
CA GLY A 100 4.77 14.71 -9.01
C GLY A 100 3.51 14.02 -9.57
N GLN A 101 3.60 13.12 -10.55
CA GLN A 101 2.45 12.33 -11.04
C GLN A 101 1.84 11.42 -9.95
N ILE A 102 2.47 11.35 -8.78
CA ILE A 102 1.87 10.83 -7.54
C ILE A 102 1.06 11.97 -6.87
N PHE A 103 0.07 12.52 -7.58
CA PHE A 103 -0.94 13.48 -7.08
C PHE A 103 -0.52 14.95 -6.84
N GLY A 104 0.65 15.38 -7.30
CA GLY A 104 1.03 16.79 -7.50
C GLY A 104 2.39 17.19 -6.90
N PRO A 105 3.13 18.13 -7.52
CA PRO A 105 4.44 18.59 -7.04
C PRO A 105 4.30 19.63 -5.90
N VAL A 106 3.67 19.24 -4.78
CA VAL A 106 3.41 20.14 -3.64
C VAL A 106 4.04 19.58 -2.38
N GLN A 107 5.11 20.23 -1.91
CA GLN A 107 5.79 19.89 -0.67
C GLN A 107 5.15 20.61 0.52
N GLN A 108 4.88 19.87 1.59
CA GLN A 108 4.36 20.41 2.86
C GLN A 108 5.45 20.31 3.92
N LEU A 109 5.74 21.43 4.59
CA LEU A 109 6.70 21.48 5.68
C LEU A 109 5.97 21.79 6.99
N LEU A 110 6.15 20.94 7.99
CA LEU A 110 5.58 21.10 9.31
C LEU A 110 6.70 21.04 10.34
N ARG A 111 6.62 21.92 11.36
CA ARG A 111 7.54 21.91 12.49
C ARG A 111 6.99 21.03 13.61
N PHE A 112 7.88 20.46 14.41
CA PHE A 112 7.59 19.71 15.63
C PHE A 112 8.72 19.98 16.64
N LYS A 113 8.52 19.62 17.91
CA LYS A 113 9.55 19.77 18.95
C LYS A 113 9.96 18.43 19.56
N ASP A 114 8.98 17.57 19.82
CA ASP A 114 9.18 16.36 20.61
C ASP A 114 9.00 15.09 19.76
N LEU A 115 9.69 14.01 20.13
CA LEU A 115 9.62 12.74 19.39
C LEU A 115 8.24 12.09 19.52
N ASP A 116 7.65 12.13 20.71
CA ASP A 116 6.31 11.57 20.94
C ASP A 116 5.25 12.33 20.14
N GLU A 117 5.35 13.66 20.14
CA GLU A 117 4.48 14.55 19.36
C GLU A 117 4.53 14.22 17.87
N ILE A 118 5.74 14.05 17.30
CA ILE A 118 5.86 13.77 15.87
C ILE A 118 5.40 12.35 15.52
N ILE A 119 5.61 11.36 16.40
CA ILE A 119 5.10 10.00 16.19
C ILE A 119 3.57 10.00 16.19
N GLU A 120 2.95 10.68 17.15
CA GLU A 120 1.49 10.82 17.22
C GLU A 120 0.95 11.49 15.95
N ARG A 121 1.51 12.62 15.56
CA ARG A 121 1.10 13.37 14.37
C ARG A 121 1.34 12.61 13.07
N ALA A 122 2.47 11.91 12.95
CA ALA A 122 2.79 11.06 11.80
C ALA A 122 1.79 9.91 11.66
N ASN A 123 1.29 9.39 12.79
CA ASN A 123 0.29 8.32 12.82
C ASN A 123 -1.16 8.81 12.72
N ALA A 124 -1.43 10.10 12.93
CA ALA A 124 -2.75 10.73 12.88
C ALA A 124 -3.28 10.90 11.44
N THR A 125 -3.39 9.77 10.73
CA THR A 125 -3.93 9.67 9.37
C THR A 125 -4.52 8.28 9.17
N ASP A 126 -5.51 8.15 8.28
CA ASP A 126 -6.03 6.85 7.85
C ASP A 126 -5.03 6.06 6.99
N TYR A 127 -3.96 6.72 6.53
CA TYR A 127 -2.95 6.14 5.66
C TYR A 127 -1.74 5.59 6.44
N GLY A 128 -0.98 4.73 5.78
CA GLY A 128 0.21 4.10 6.34
C GLY A 128 1.06 3.38 5.29
N LEU A 129 1.24 3.97 4.11
CA LEU A 129 2.00 3.33 3.03
C LEU A 129 3.49 3.28 3.34
N ALA A 130 4.10 4.44 3.60
CA ALA A 130 5.51 4.56 3.92
C ALA A 130 5.76 5.70 4.90
N SER A 131 6.99 5.78 5.41
CA SER A 131 7.52 6.90 6.17
C SER A 131 9.03 6.94 6.04
N ALA A 132 9.66 8.02 6.47
CA ALA A 132 11.10 8.09 6.63
C ALA A 132 11.50 8.87 7.88
N VAL A 133 12.65 8.52 8.44
CA VAL A 133 13.30 9.25 9.52
C VAL A 133 14.74 9.58 9.15
N PHE A 134 15.16 10.81 9.42
CA PHE A 134 16.51 11.28 9.16
C PHE A 134 17.16 11.79 10.45
N SER A 135 18.25 11.14 10.88
CA SER A 135 18.98 11.44 12.10
C SER A 135 20.33 10.69 12.11
N LYS A 136 21.30 11.19 12.88
CA LYS A 136 22.57 10.50 13.14
C LYS A 136 22.50 9.65 14.41
N ASP A 137 21.51 9.90 15.24
CA ASP A 137 21.27 9.23 16.51
C ASP A 137 20.45 7.94 16.32
N ILE A 138 21.10 6.80 16.51
CA ILE A 138 20.50 5.48 16.29
C ILE A 138 19.36 5.17 17.28
N ASP A 139 19.41 5.71 18.49
CA ASP A 139 18.38 5.46 19.50
C ASP A 139 17.10 6.19 19.12
N LYS A 140 17.22 7.43 18.63
CA LYS A 140 16.07 8.17 18.09
C LYS A 140 15.50 7.53 16.84
N VAL A 141 16.35 7.04 15.94
CA VAL A 141 15.92 6.29 14.74
C VAL A 141 15.12 5.07 15.15
N ASN A 142 15.64 4.24 16.06
CA ASN A 142 14.97 3.03 16.52
C ASN A 142 13.65 3.36 17.22
N TYR A 143 13.62 4.39 18.05
CA TYR A 143 12.42 4.84 18.75
C TYR A 143 11.32 5.29 17.78
N VAL A 144 11.66 6.17 16.84
CA VAL A 144 10.71 6.70 15.85
C VAL A 144 10.25 5.60 14.91
N THR A 145 11.15 4.76 14.38
CA THR A 145 10.79 3.69 13.44
C THR A 145 9.83 2.67 14.06
N GLN A 146 10.01 2.31 15.33
CA GLN A 146 9.09 1.42 16.06
C GLN A 146 7.72 2.07 16.33
N GLY A 147 7.69 3.38 16.57
CA GLY A 147 6.44 4.11 16.78
C GLY A 147 5.62 4.34 15.52
N LEU A 148 6.23 4.32 14.33
CA LEU A 148 5.57 4.62 13.07
C LEU A 148 4.69 3.46 12.55
N ARG A 149 3.44 3.77 12.20
CA ARG A 149 2.48 2.83 11.62
C ARG A 149 2.49 2.92 10.09
N ALA A 150 3.58 2.48 9.48
CA ALA A 150 3.77 2.49 8.03
C ALA A 150 4.31 1.16 7.48
N GLY A 151 3.97 0.86 6.24
CA GLY A 151 4.41 -0.34 5.51
C GLY A 151 5.90 -0.46 5.29
N THR A 152 6.54 0.68 5.03
CA THR A 152 7.98 0.81 4.85
C THR A 152 8.45 2.05 5.59
N VAL A 153 9.50 1.93 6.41
CA VAL A 153 10.14 3.07 7.05
C VAL A 153 11.58 3.13 6.55
N TRP A 154 11.94 4.21 5.86
CA TRP A 154 13.32 4.46 5.44
C TRP A 154 14.08 5.22 6.52
N VAL A 155 15.37 4.92 6.65
CA VAL A 155 16.29 5.62 7.55
C VAL A 155 17.36 6.30 6.70
N ASN A 156 17.50 7.62 6.82
CA ASN A 156 18.49 8.43 6.09
C ASN A 156 18.47 8.23 4.56
N CYS A 157 17.32 7.85 4.01
CA CYS A 157 17.07 7.73 2.58
C CYS A 157 15.57 7.83 2.30
N TYR A 158 15.18 7.85 1.04
CA TYR A 158 13.77 7.84 0.64
C TYR A 158 13.60 7.15 -0.71
N ASN A 159 12.48 6.46 -0.92
CA ASN A 159 12.14 5.78 -2.17
C ASN A 159 13.16 4.71 -2.62
N VAL A 160 13.95 4.19 -1.68
CA VAL A 160 14.86 3.07 -1.94
C VAL A 160 14.05 1.77 -1.89
N LEU A 161 13.81 1.17 -3.05
CA LEU A 161 12.98 -0.01 -3.20
C LEU A 161 13.79 -1.14 -3.85
N GLY A 162 13.93 -2.27 -3.15
CA GLY A 162 14.48 -3.51 -3.70
C GLY A 162 13.38 -4.45 -4.18
N ALA A 163 13.69 -5.34 -5.12
CA ALA A 163 12.77 -6.44 -5.48
C ALA A 163 12.68 -7.50 -4.35
N GLN A 164 13.71 -7.55 -3.50
CA GLN A 164 13.88 -8.48 -2.40
C GLN A 164 13.08 -8.08 -1.16
N ALA A 165 12.81 -6.78 -0.98
CA ALA A 165 12.13 -6.26 0.19
C ALA A 165 10.62 -6.16 -0.09
N PRO A 166 9.75 -6.64 0.82
CA PRO A 166 8.31 -6.50 0.68
C PRO A 166 7.90 -5.02 0.75
N PHE A 167 6.85 -4.68 0.03
CA PHE A 167 6.25 -3.35 0.04
C PHE A 167 4.73 -3.49 0.16
N GLY A 168 4.10 -2.64 0.97
CA GLY A 168 2.65 -2.55 1.04
C GLY A 168 2.16 -1.85 2.29
N GLY A 169 0.95 -1.30 2.24
CA GLY A 169 0.46 -0.37 3.24
C GLY A 169 -0.01 -0.98 4.57
N PHE A 170 -0.05 -0.11 5.58
CA PHE A 170 -0.85 -0.24 6.80
C PHE A 170 -2.17 0.53 6.62
N LYS A 171 -3.16 0.23 7.48
CA LYS A 171 -4.46 0.95 7.53
C LYS A 171 -5.13 0.97 6.14
N ASP A 172 -5.65 2.12 5.70
CA ASP A 172 -6.31 2.27 4.40
C ASP A 172 -5.32 2.33 3.22
N SER A 173 -4.00 2.29 3.46
CA SER A 173 -3.01 2.26 2.37
C SER A 173 -2.85 0.90 1.71
N GLY A 174 -3.48 -0.16 2.22
CA GLY A 174 -3.48 -1.43 1.51
C GLY A 174 -3.75 -2.66 2.36
N PHE A 175 -3.83 -3.80 1.67
CA PHE A 175 -3.97 -5.12 2.26
C PHE A 175 -3.07 -6.12 1.52
N GLY A 176 -2.24 -6.83 2.29
CA GLY A 176 -1.19 -7.71 1.78
C GLY A 176 0.15 -7.00 1.56
N ARG A 177 1.08 -7.69 0.91
CA ARG A 177 2.39 -7.18 0.48
C ARG A 177 2.65 -7.61 -0.96
N GLU A 178 3.36 -6.78 -1.70
CA GLU A 178 3.99 -7.12 -2.98
C GLU A 178 5.52 -7.20 -2.81
N LYS A 179 6.21 -7.81 -3.78
CA LYS A 179 7.68 -8.04 -3.79
C LYS A 179 8.14 -8.97 -2.66
N GLY A 180 9.45 -9.22 -2.61
CA GLY A 180 10.05 -10.14 -1.65
C GLY A 180 9.44 -11.54 -1.69
N GLU A 181 9.74 -12.33 -0.66
CA GLU A 181 9.13 -13.64 -0.47
C GLU A 181 7.65 -13.52 -0.05
N ASP A 182 7.32 -12.53 0.78
CA ASP A 182 5.96 -12.30 1.27
C ASP A 182 4.95 -12.05 0.15
N GLY A 183 5.37 -11.45 -0.96
CA GLY A 183 4.53 -11.24 -2.14
C GLY A 183 4.05 -12.54 -2.78
N LEU A 184 4.80 -13.64 -2.65
CA LEU A 184 4.43 -14.94 -3.19
C LEU A 184 3.26 -15.58 -2.43
N GLN A 185 3.16 -15.30 -1.12
CA GLN A 185 2.07 -15.81 -0.27
C GLN A 185 0.71 -15.37 -0.83
N GLN A 186 0.64 -14.17 -1.39
CA GLN A 186 -0.59 -13.61 -1.95
C GLN A 186 -1.08 -14.31 -3.21
N TYR A 187 -0.22 -15.05 -3.90
CA TYR A 187 -0.52 -15.79 -5.13
C TYR A 187 -0.50 -17.31 -4.93
N THR A 188 -0.28 -17.77 -3.69
CA THR A 188 -0.25 -19.18 -3.33
C THR A 188 -1.60 -19.59 -2.75
N GLU A 189 -2.02 -20.83 -2.99
CA GLU A 189 -3.17 -21.46 -2.34
C GLU A 189 -2.69 -22.74 -1.66
N ILE A 190 -2.82 -22.82 -0.34
CA ILE A 190 -2.26 -23.91 0.45
C ILE A 190 -3.24 -25.08 0.46
N LYS A 191 -2.76 -26.27 0.07
CA LYS A 191 -3.52 -27.52 0.15
C LYS A 191 -2.83 -28.48 1.11
N ASN A 192 -3.52 -28.83 2.19
CA ASN A 192 -3.06 -29.88 3.10
C ASN A 192 -3.57 -31.25 2.64
N ILE A 193 -2.68 -32.24 2.57
CA ILE A 193 -3.01 -33.62 2.21
C ILE A 193 -2.62 -34.50 3.39
N ILE A 194 -3.61 -35.09 4.05
CA ILE A 194 -3.42 -35.97 5.20
C ILE A 194 -3.75 -37.40 4.77
N THR A 195 -2.78 -38.29 4.88
CA THR A 195 -2.94 -39.71 4.57
C THR A 195 -2.92 -40.52 5.86
N ALA A 196 -3.94 -41.35 6.06
CA ALA A 196 -3.96 -42.28 7.18
C ALA A 196 -2.82 -43.29 7.02
N LEU A 197 -1.97 -43.40 8.04
CA LEU A 197 -0.88 -44.37 8.08
C LEU A 197 -1.24 -45.49 9.06
N PRO A 198 -0.90 -46.76 8.77
CA PRO A 198 -1.09 -47.85 9.72
C PRO A 198 -0.35 -47.62 11.04
N VAL A 199 0.88 -47.11 10.97
CA VAL A 199 1.69 -46.68 12.13
C VAL A 199 2.55 -45.50 11.69
N LYS A 200 2.55 -44.39 12.44
CA LYS A 200 3.43 -43.24 12.23
C LYS A 200 4.67 -43.37 13.12
N ASN A 201 5.86 -43.45 12.54
CA ASN A 201 7.13 -43.34 13.28
C ASN A 201 7.72 -41.93 13.09
N SER A 202 8.45 -41.44 14.09
CA SER A 202 9.14 -40.13 14.08
C SER A 202 10.48 -40.21 13.35
#